data_AF-A0A914KQY7-F1
#
_entry.id   AF-A0A914KQY7-F1
#
_cell.length_a   1.000
_cell.length_b   1.000
_cell.length_c   1.000
_cell.angle_alpha   90.00
_cell.angle_beta   90.00
_cell.angle_gamma   90.00
#
_symmetry.space_group_name_H-M   'P 1'
#
loop_
_entity.id
_entity.type
_entity.pdbx_description
1 polymer ?
#
loop_
_entity_poly.entity_id
_entity_poly.type
_entity_poly.pdbx_seq_one_letter_code
_entity_poly.pdbx_strand_id
1 'polypeptide(L)'
;MSTFLSTIRYPPILERWFDDNPHPGWLQIEQYTDYLNSMTYRQNYPPVSTHNVKIWFKNRRAKTKRLLNNSEASGVVGGGS
;
A
#
# COMPACT_ATOMS: atom_id res chain seq x y z
N MET A 1 11.21 -17.41 7.52
CA MET A 1 10.99 -17.08 6.08
C MET A 1 9.79 -16.15 6.03
N SER A 2 9.82 -14.85 5.75
CA SER A 2 10.72 -14.03 4.94
C SER A 2 10.59 -12.57 5.42
N THR A 3 11.62 -12.05 6.10
CA THR A 3 11.66 -10.67 6.62
C THR A 3 12.24 -9.70 5.58
N PHE A 4 12.07 -9.97 4.29
CA PHE A 4 12.60 -9.12 3.21
C PHE A 4 11.62 -8.04 2.74
N LEU A 5 10.35 -8.08 3.18
CA LEU A 5 9.32 -7.10 2.80
C LEU A 5 9.01 -6.06 3.89
N SER A 6 9.62 -6.15 5.08
CA SER A 6 9.30 -5.23 6.19
C SER A 6 10.00 -3.88 6.08
N THR A 7 11.16 -3.81 5.43
CA THR A 7 12.00 -2.58 5.42
C THR A 7 12.15 -1.96 4.04
N ILE A 8 11.59 -2.56 2.98
CA ILE A 8 11.32 -1.78 1.76
C ILE A 8 10.16 -0.87 2.11
N ARG A 9 10.49 0.25 2.75
CA ARG A 9 9.63 1.41 2.92
C ARG A 9 9.21 1.78 1.51
N TYR A 10 8.06 1.28 1.09
CA TYR A 10 7.43 1.73 -0.14
C TYR A 10 7.44 3.26 -0.09
N PRO A 11 7.85 3.91 -1.19
CA PRO A 11 8.08 5.34 -1.18
C PRO A 11 6.82 6.06 -0.66
N PRO A 12 6.98 7.14 0.13
CA PRO A 12 5.86 7.88 0.71
C PRO A 12 4.85 8.34 -0.34
N ILE A 13 5.25 8.37 -1.61
CA ILE A 13 4.37 8.69 -2.73
C ILE A 13 3.26 7.66 -2.98
N LEU A 14 3.47 6.36 -2.73
CA LEU A 14 2.42 5.36 -2.90
C LEU A 14 1.31 5.54 -1.85
N GLU A 15 1.67 5.90 -0.62
CA GLU A 15 0.72 6.28 0.42
C GLU A 15 -0.04 7.55 0.01
N ARG A 16 0.66 8.56 -0.52
CA ARG A 16 0.01 9.79 -1.00
C ARG A 16 -1.00 9.52 -2.11
N TRP A 17 -0.62 8.75 -3.14
CA TRP A 17 -1.55 8.38 -4.21
C TRP A 17 -2.71 7.51 -3.72
N PHE A 18 -2.51 6.73 -2.67
CA PHE A 18 -3.58 5.95 -2.04
C PHE A 18 -4.60 6.84 -1.34
N ASP A 19 -4.15 7.85 -0.59
CA ASP A 19 -5.02 8.81 0.07
C ASP A 19 -5.83 9.63 -0.94
N ASP A 20 -5.21 10.00 -2.08
CA ASP A 20 -5.87 10.75 -3.15
C ASP A 20 -6.85 9.86 -3.96
N ASN A 21 -6.45 8.63 -4.32
CA ASN A 21 -7.32 7.66 -4.99
C ASN A 21 -6.96 6.20 -4.61
N PRO A 22 -7.74 5.53 -3.74
CA PRO A 22 -7.46 4.15 -3.32
C PRO A 22 -7.78 3.10 -4.38
N HIS A 23 -8.45 3.48 -5.48
CA HIS A 23 -8.85 2.63 -6.59
C HIS A 23 -8.40 3.23 -7.93
N PRO A 24 -7.08 3.36 -8.18
CA PRO A 24 -6.58 3.89 -9.43
C PRO A 24 -6.97 3.01 -10.62
N GLY A 25 -7.30 3.66 -11.73
CA GLY A 25 -7.53 2.99 -13.01
C GLY A 25 -6.24 2.43 -13.62
N TRP A 26 -6.37 1.68 -14.71
CA TRP A 26 -5.21 1.07 -15.39
C TRP A 26 -4.15 2.10 -15.83
N LEU A 27 -4.59 3.19 -16.46
CA LEU A 27 -3.70 4.26 -16.92
C LEU A 27 -2.91 4.92 -15.76
N GLN A 28 -3.57 5.14 -14.62
CA GLN A 28 -2.90 5.68 -13.43
C GLN A 28 -1.87 4.70 -12.85
N ILE A 29 -2.17 3.40 -12.89
CA ILE A 29 -1.21 2.36 -12.47
C ILE A 29 0.05 2.36 -13.36
N GLU A 30 -0.11 2.52 -14.68
CA GLU A 30 1.03 2.67 -15.60
C GLU A 30 1.86 3.91 -15.27
N GLN A 31 1.21 5.08 -15.14
CA GLN A 31 1.88 6.33 -14.76
C GLN A 31 2.64 6.22 -13.43
N TYR A 32 2.04 5.60 -12.42
CA TYR A 32 2.68 5.35 -11.13
C TYR A 32 3.88 4.42 -11.28
N THR A 33 3.79 3.41 -12.14
CA THR A 33 4.88 2.46 -12.37
C THR A 33 6.07 3.15 -13.03
N ASP A 34 5.82 3.96 -14.05
CA ASP A 34 6.86 4.72 -14.75
C ASP A 34 7.53 5.74 -13.83
N TYR A 35 6.74 6.46 -13.03
CA TYR A 35 7.25 7.39 -12.03
C TYR A 35 8.11 6.69 -10.98
N LEU A 36 7.68 5.52 -10.50
CA LEU A 36 8.47 4.74 -9.54
C LEU A 36 9.79 4.26 -10.13
N ASN A 37 9.82 3.91 -11.41
CA ASN A 37 11.04 3.43 -12.07
C ASN A 37 12.00 4.56 -12.48
N SER A 38 11.52 5.80 -12.63
CA SER A 38 12.37 6.96 -12.94
C SER A 38 13.12 7.50 -11.72
N MET A 39 12.73 7.11 -10.50
CA MET A 39 13.36 7.57 -9.26
C MET A 39 14.80 7.06 -9.11
N THR A 40 15.71 7.96 -8.75
CA THR A 40 17.16 7.67 -8.63
C THR A 40 17.47 6.53 -7.67
N TYR A 41 16.74 6.41 -6.55
CA TYR A 41 16.97 5.34 -5.56
C TYR A 41 16.64 3.93 -6.09
N ARG A 42 15.92 3.84 -7.21
CA ARG A 42 15.54 2.57 -7.85
C ARG A 42 16.54 2.08 -8.87
N GLN A 43 17.53 2.89 -9.25
CA GLN A 43 18.57 2.50 -10.21
C GLN A 43 19.36 1.25 -9.77
N ASN A 44 19.44 0.99 -8.46
CA ASN A 44 20.13 -0.18 -7.90
C ASN A 44 19.19 -1.40 -7.68
N TYR A 45 17.92 -1.33 -8.07
CA TYR A 45 16.92 -2.37 -7.82
C TYR A 45 16.19 -2.78 -9.11
N PRO A 46 15.68 -4.03 -9.20
CA PRO A 46 14.90 -4.46 -10.35
C PRO A 46 13.67 -3.57 -10.60
N PRO A 47 13.28 -3.28 -11.86
CA PRO A 47 12.14 -2.42 -12.18
C PRO A 47 10.83 -2.93 -11.58
N VAL A 48 9.97 -2.00 -11.17
CA VAL A 48 8.63 -2.26 -10.64
C VAL A 48 7.76 -2.56 -11.84
N SER A 49 6.98 -3.64 -11.77
CA SER A 49 5.94 -3.90 -12.76
C SER A 49 4.61 -3.29 -12.32
N THR A 50 3.73 -3.00 -13.28
CA THR A 50 2.33 -2.61 -13.01
C THR A 50 1.61 -3.63 -12.13
N HIS A 51 1.99 -4.91 -12.22
CA HIS A 51 1.48 -5.96 -11.34
C HIS A 51 1.87 -5.73 -9.87
N ASN A 52 3.11 -5.32 -9.60
CA ASN A 52 3.55 -5.00 -8.23
C ASN A 52 2.77 -3.83 -7.65
N VAL A 53 2.55 -2.77 -8.43
CA VAL A 53 1.75 -1.60 -7.99
C VAL A 53 0.31 -2.02 -7.69
N LYS A 54 -0.32 -2.83 -8.55
CA LYS A 54 -1.67 -3.38 -8.29
C LYS A 54 -1.73 -4.19 -6.99
N ILE A 55 -0.75 -5.07 -6.76
CA ILE A 55 -0.67 -5.85 -5.51
C ILE A 55 -0.55 -4.91 -4.31
N TRP A 56 0.28 -3.87 -4.40
CA TRP A 56 0.46 -2.91 -3.32
C TRP A 56 -0.87 -2.25 -2.93
N PHE A 57 -1.63 -1.72 -3.90
CA PHE A 57 -2.94 -1.11 -3.64
C PHE A 57 -3.94 -2.10 -3.02
N LYS A 58 -3.96 -3.37 -3.50
CA LYS A 58 -4.80 -4.42 -2.91
C LYS A 58 -4.44 -4.68 -1.45
N ASN A 59 -3.15 -4.85 -1.16
CA ASN A 59 -2.65 -5.11 0.19
C ASN A 59 -2.90 -3.92 1.11
N ARG A 60 -2.75 -2.69 0.59
CA ARG A 60 -2.99 -1.47 1.37
C ARG A 60 -4.44 -1.33 1.80
N ARG A 61 -5.40 -1.57 0.90
CA ARG A 61 -6.83 -1.61 1.25
C ARG A 61 -7.15 -2.70 2.27
N ALA A 62 -6.57 -3.89 2.11
CA ALA A 62 -6.75 -4.98 3.08
C ALA A 62 -6.22 -4.59 4.47
N LYS A 63 -5.06 -3.92 4.54
CA LYS A 63 -4.50 -3.39 5.79
C LYS A 63 -5.42 -2.32 6.41
N THR A 64 -5.92 -1.36 5.63
CA THR A 64 -6.86 -0.34 6.12
C THR A 64 -8.13 -0.97 6.68
N LYS A 65 -8.72 -1.94 5.98
CA LYS A 65 -9.90 -2.69 6.48
C LYS A 65 -9.59 -3.45 7.78
N ARG A 66 -8.44 -4.12 7.87
CA ARG A 66 -8.03 -4.84 9.08
C ARG A 66 -7.85 -3.90 10.27
N LEU A 67 -7.28 -2.71 10.05
CA LEU A 67 -7.11 -1.72 11.11
C LEU A 67 -8.47 -1.18 11.59
N LEU A 68 -9.41 -0.88 10.69
CA LEU A 68 -10.76 -0.47 11.06
C LEU A 68 -11.46 -1.54 11.92
N ASN A 69 -11.46 -2.79 11.45
CA ASN A 69 -12.09 -3.90 12.17
C ASN A 69 -11.43 -4.19 13.54
N ASN A 70 -10.11 -3.97 13.67
CA ASN A 70 -9.41 -4.15 14.94
C ASN A 70 -9.64 -2.98 15.91
N SER A 71 -10.00 -1.81 15.39
CA SER A 71 -10.37 -0.63 16.20
C SER A 71 -11.76 -0.81 16.83
N GLU A 72 -12.70 -1.41 16.08
CA GLU A 72 -14.05 -1.70 16.58
C GLU A 72 -14.06 -2.81 17.64
N ALA A 73 -13.14 -3.78 17.54
CA ALA A 73 -13.04 -4.88 18.50
C ALA A 73 -12.47 -4.48 19.88
N SER A 74 -11.83 -3.31 20.01
CA SER A 74 -11.34 -2.79 21.31
C SER A 74 -12.30 -1.81 21.99
N GLY A 75 -13.47 -1.55 21.42
CA GLY A 75 -14.43 -0.54 21.90
C GLY A 75 -15.57 -1.04 22.79
N VAL A 76 -15.70 -2.35 23.04
CA VAL A 76 -16.81 -2.88 23.87
C VAL A 76 -16.32 -3.19 25.29
N VAL A 77 -16.17 -2.14 26.08
CA VAL A 77 -16.26 -2.21 27.54
C VAL A 77 -17.56 -1.54 27.97
N GLY A 78 -18.41 -2.26 28.70
CA GLY A 78 -19.57 -1.69 29.39
C GLY A 78 -20.90 -2.30 28.99
N GLY A 79 -21.35 -3.29 29.76
CA GLY A 79 -22.69 -3.84 29.65
C GLY A 79 -22.92 -5.07 30.51
N GLY A 80 -22.52 -5.00 31.79
CA GLY A 80 -22.96 -5.97 32.78
C GLY A 80 -24.42 -5.70 33.15
N SER A 81 -25.22 -6.76 33.20
CA SER A 81 -26.43 -6.89 34.00
C SER A 81 -26.57 -8.34 34.39
#